data_AF-A0A6A6DKI1-F1
#
_entry.id   AF-A0A6A6DKI1-F1
#
_cell.length_a   1.000
_cell.length_b   1.000
_cell.length_c   1.000
_cell.angle_alpha   90.00
_cell.angle_beta   90.00
_cell.angle_gamma   90.00
#
_symmetry.space_group_name_H-M   'P 1'
#
loop_
_entity.id
_entity.type
_entity.pdbx_description
1 polymer ?
#
loop_
_entity_poly.entity_id
_entity_poly.type
_entity_poly.pdbx_seq_one_letter_code
_entity_poly.pdbx_strand_id
1 'polypeptide(L)'
;MSLFDRQGIPESLLHDRYQGDDDGEADFEEDIHTLTSYSLVGMSAEGSEFEMHRLVQFSTKKWLELYNELGRWKEKYVGLMDDSYPVGRHENWTVCQALFPHAQVAVGCRPTEAKAVEAWASVLFKAAWYASEMGMYDAAQEMGQNALEAREATLGLEHPDTLASVSNLGLVLESQGKYEEAEAMHRRALEGSEKMLGLEHPDTLASVSSLGLVLESQGKYEEAEAMHRRALEGSEKMLGLEHPATLASVSNLGSVLENQGKYKEAEAMHRRALEGSEKSLEPE
;
A
#
# COMPACT_ATOMS: atom_id res chain seq x y z
N MET A 1 8.02 0.31 21.73
CA MET A 1 9.36 0.38 21.09
C MET A 1 9.99 -0.96 20.73
N SER A 2 9.99 -1.99 21.58
CA SER A 2 10.75 -3.22 21.28
C SER A 2 10.34 -3.96 19.99
N LEU A 3 9.09 -3.82 19.55
CA LEU A 3 8.57 -4.42 18.32
C LEU A 3 8.83 -3.60 17.04
N PHE A 4 9.37 -2.39 17.15
CA PHE A 4 9.79 -1.59 16.00
C PHE A 4 11.14 -2.07 15.44
N ASP A 5 11.57 -1.50 14.32
CA ASP A 5 12.99 -1.53 13.99
C ASP A 5 13.79 -0.88 15.13
N ARG A 6 15.01 -1.35 15.36
CA ARG A 6 15.84 -0.89 16.46
C ARG A 6 16.34 0.55 16.27
N GLN A 7 16.28 1.10 15.05
CA GLN A 7 16.75 2.45 14.71
C GLN A 7 15.61 3.29 14.14
N GLY A 8 15.74 4.61 14.27
CA GLY A 8 14.86 5.59 13.62
C GLY A 8 13.41 5.53 14.09
N ILE A 9 13.13 5.13 15.35
CA ILE A 9 11.77 5.07 15.89
C ILE A 9 11.27 6.51 16.12
N PRO A 10 10.30 7.03 15.36
CA PRO A 10 9.86 8.41 15.52
C PRO A 10 9.17 8.62 16.86
N GLU A 11 9.48 9.74 17.52
CA GLU A 11 8.86 10.12 18.79
C GLU A 11 7.34 10.27 18.68
N SER A 12 6.84 10.78 17.56
CA SER A 12 5.41 10.96 17.29
C SER A 12 4.61 9.67 17.39
N LEU A 13 5.21 8.50 17.10
CA LEU A 13 4.53 7.21 17.26
C LEU A 13 4.34 6.81 18.73
N LEU A 14 5.17 7.35 19.62
CA LEU A 14 5.20 6.97 21.02
C LEU A 14 4.44 7.97 21.89
N HIS A 15 4.62 9.27 21.62
CA HIS A 15 4.13 10.35 22.46
C HIS A 15 2.59 10.45 22.50
N ASP A 16 1.93 10.39 21.34
CA ASP A 16 0.48 10.63 21.21
C ASP A 16 -0.41 9.61 21.95
N ARG A 17 0.14 8.47 22.39
CA ARG A 17 -0.60 7.42 23.11
C ARG A 17 -0.18 7.18 24.55
N TYR A 18 0.84 7.89 25.05
CA TYR A 18 1.12 7.94 26.50
C TYR A 18 0.08 8.78 27.26
N GLN A 19 -0.59 9.72 26.59
CA GLN A 19 -1.61 10.60 27.19
C GLN A 19 -3.00 9.94 27.35
N GLY A 20 -3.19 8.69 26.90
CA GLY A 20 -4.50 8.04 26.78
C GLY A 20 -4.93 7.13 27.94
N ASP A 21 -4.04 6.83 28.89
CA ASP A 21 -4.37 6.00 30.06
C ASP A 21 -4.56 6.93 31.29
N ASP A 22 -5.82 7.07 31.73
CA ASP A 22 -6.31 7.87 32.88
C ASP A 22 -5.88 7.29 34.25
N ASP A 23 -4.68 6.74 34.34
CA ASP A 23 -4.03 6.31 35.58
C ASP A 23 -2.77 7.16 35.75
N GLY A 24 -2.90 8.29 36.45
CA GLY A 24 -1.81 9.22 36.65
C GLY A 24 -0.61 8.60 37.36
N GLU A 25 0.45 8.28 36.60
CA GLU A 25 1.83 8.14 37.09
C GLU A 25 2.91 7.90 36.02
N ALA A 26 2.59 7.80 34.71
CA ALA A 26 3.62 7.61 33.67
C ALA A 26 3.91 8.91 32.91
N ASP A 27 4.91 9.66 33.37
CA ASP A 27 5.48 10.76 32.59
C ASP A 27 6.35 10.18 31.48
N PHE A 28 5.90 10.30 30.22
CA PHE A 28 6.64 9.85 29.04
C PHE A 28 8.07 10.40 29.03
N GLU A 29 8.24 11.67 29.45
CA GLU A 29 9.55 12.31 29.49
C GLU A 29 10.43 11.69 30.57
N GLU A 30 9.87 11.35 31.74
CA GLU A 30 10.59 10.69 32.84
C GLU A 30 11.03 9.27 32.47
N ASP A 31 10.16 8.49 31.84
CA ASP A 31 10.46 7.11 31.41
C ASP A 31 11.57 7.10 30.35
N ILE A 32 11.46 7.97 29.33
CA ILE A 32 12.48 8.11 28.28
C ILE A 32 13.78 8.64 28.87
N HIS A 33 13.74 9.61 29.79
CA HIS A 33 14.93 10.11 30.48
C HIS A 33 15.60 9.00 31.28
N THR A 34 14.83 8.16 31.97
CA THR A 34 15.36 7.00 32.70
C THR A 34 16.03 6.03 31.74
N LEU A 35 15.38 5.63 30.65
CA LEU A 35 15.92 4.69 29.67
C LEU A 35 17.20 5.20 28.98
N THR A 36 17.25 6.51 28.69
CA THR A 36 18.43 7.15 28.09
C THR A 36 19.57 7.30 29.09
N SER A 37 19.29 7.61 30.36
CA SER A 37 20.30 7.70 31.43
C SER A 37 21.04 6.37 31.66
N TYR A 38 20.36 5.24 31.49
CA TYR A 38 20.95 3.90 31.55
C TYR A 38 21.46 3.38 30.20
N SER A 39 21.45 4.21 29.14
CA SER A 39 21.87 3.83 27.78
C SER A 39 21.12 2.62 27.21
N LEU A 40 19.89 2.38 27.66
CA LEU A 40 19.02 1.31 27.14
C LEU A 40 18.40 1.73 25.80
N VAL A 41 18.17 3.03 25.66
CA VAL A 41 17.63 3.72 24.48
C VAL A 41 18.55 4.90 24.18
N GLY A 42 18.85 5.14 22.91
CA GLY A 42 19.51 6.34 22.42
C GLY A 42 18.50 7.29 21.79
N MET A 43 18.84 8.58 21.74
CA MET A 43 18.10 9.60 21.01
C MET A 43 18.98 10.17 19.91
N SER A 44 18.37 10.50 18.77
CA SER A 44 19.03 11.25 17.70
C SER A 44 19.42 12.65 18.21
N ALA A 45 20.38 13.30 17.52
CA ALA A 45 20.84 14.63 17.91
C ALA A 45 19.74 15.71 17.84
N GLU A 46 18.70 15.47 17.03
CA GLU A 46 17.53 16.34 16.88
C GLU A 46 16.43 16.04 17.91
N GLY A 47 16.54 14.92 18.65
CA GLY A 47 15.59 14.49 19.67
C GLY A 47 14.32 13.83 19.14
N SER A 48 14.11 13.79 17.82
CA SER A 48 12.88 13.34 17.16
C SER A 48 12.79 11.83 16.92
N GLU A 49 13.90 11.10 17.10
CA GLU A 49 13.98 9.66 16.83
C GLU A 49 14.72 8.93 17.95
N PHE A 50 14.25 7.72 18.24
CA PHE A 50 14.82 6.82 19.23
C PHE A 50 15.52 5.63 18.57
N GLU A 51 16.59 5.18 19.21
CA GLU A 51 17.25 3.91 18.92
C GLU A 51 17.19 3.00 20.14
N MET A 52 16.93 1.71 19.94
CA MET A 52 16.97 0.72 21.01
C MET A 52 18.20 -0.18 20.84
N HIS A 53 18.96 -0.36 21.92
CA HIS A 53 20.08 -1.27 21.91
C HIS A 53 19.61 -2.71 21.61
N ARG A 54 20.31 -3.43 20.71
CA ARG A 54 19.88 -4.76 20.23
C ARG A 54 19.64 -5.77 21.35
N LEU A 55 20.48 -5.77 22.38
CA LEU A 55 20.32 -6.66 23.54
C LEU A 55 19.10 -6.29 24.39
N VAL A 56 18.79 -5.01 24.52
CA VAL A 56 17.61 -4.53 25.25
C VAL A 56 16.36 -4.96 24.50
N GLN A 57 16.30 -4.70 23.19
CA GLN A 57 15.19 -5.14 22.34
C GLN A 57 14.95 -6.66 22.45
N PHE A 58 16.02 -7.46 22.34
CA PHE A 58 15.93 -8.91 22.46
C PHE A 58 15.44 -9.35 23.84
N SER A 59 16.03 -8.79 24.90
CA SER A 59 15.69 -9.16 26.29
C SER A 59 14.24 -8.79 26.61
N THR A 60 13.77 -7.62 26.17
CA THR A 60 12.37 -7.21 26.33
C THR A 60 11.43 -8.14 25.56
N LYS A 61 11.73 -8.50 24.32
CA LYS A 61 10.90 -9.48 23.57
C LYS A 61 10.85 -10.83 24.28
N LYS A 62 11.99 -11.33 24.79
CA LYS A 62 12.05 -12.58 25.56
C LYS A 62 11.29 -12.52 26.87
N TRP A 63 11.36 -11.39 27.57
CA TRP A 63 10.56 -11.18 28.76
C TRP A 63 9.05 -11.21 28.43
N LEU A 64 8.61 -10.50 27.39
CA LEU A 64 7.21 -10.53 26.95
C LEU A 64 6.74 -11.93 26.54
N GLU A 65 7.59 -12.74 25.91
CA GLU A 65 7.30 -14.14 25.60
C GLU A 65 7.11 -14.98 26.88
N LEU A 66 8.02 -14.86 27.86
CA LEU A 66 7.98 -15.63 29.10
C LEU A 66 6.73 -15.35 29.93
N TYR A 67 6.22 -14.12 29.89
CA TYR A 67 5.02 -13.69 30.59
C TYR A 67 3.75 -13.78 29.72
N ASN A 68 3.85 -14.32 28.49
CA ASN A 68 2.73 -14.48 27.56
C ASN A 68 2.02 -13.15 27.19
N GLU A 69 2.75 -12.02 27.27
CA GLU A 69 2.26 -10.69 26.90
C GLU A 69 2.62 -10.32 25.45
N LEU A 70 3.50 -11.09 24.79
CA LEU A 70 3.99 -10.76 23.44
C LEU A 70 2.84 -10.58 22.42
N GLY A 71 1.80 -11.42 22.47
CA GLY A 71 0.66 -11.33 21.57
C GLY A 71 -0.06 -9.98 21.66
N ARG A 72 -0.41 -9.58 22.88
CA ARG A 72 -1.03 -8.28 23.18
C ARG A 72 -0.20 -7.11 22.66
N TRP A 73 1.12 -7.17 22.83
CA TRP A 73 2.00 -6.10 22.35
C TRP A 73 2.17 -6.10 20.84
N LYS A 74 2.12 -7.26 20.16
CA LYS A 74 2.05 -7.33 18.69
C LYS A 74 0.79 -6.65 18.17
N GLU A 75 -0.35 -6.88 18.81
CA GLU A 75 -1.63 -6.25 18.44
C GLU A 75 -1.57 -4.73 18.61
N LYS A 76 -1.06 -4.25 19.76
CA LYS A 76 -0.82 -2.80 19.98
C LYS A 76 0.14 -2.20 18.94
N TYR A 77 1.23 -2.90 18.64
CA TYR A 77 2.22 -2.46 17.66
C TYR A 77 1.63 -2.34 16.26
N VAL A 78 0.90 -3.36 15.82
CA VAL A 78 0.24 -3.37 14.52
C VAL A 78 -0.81 -2.28 14.43
N GLY A 79 -1.65 -2.10 15.45
CA GLY A 79 -2.64 -1.03 15.47
C GLY A 79 -1.99 0.34 15.34
N LEU A 80 -0.91 0.59 16.08
CA LEU A 80 -0.14 1.83 15.98
C LEU A 80 0.45 2.03 14.57
N MET A 81 1.01 0.98 13.97
CA MET A 81 1.51 1.05 12.60
C MET A 81 0.40 1.31 11.59
N ASP A 82 -0.80 0.76 11.76
CA ASP A 82 -1.91 0.98 10.83
C ASP A 82 -2.44 2.41 10.88
N ASP A 83 -2.52 2.97 12.09
CA ASP A 83 -2.93 4.34 12.34
C ASP A 83 -1.93 5.37 11.77
N SER A 84 -0.64 5.04 11.82
CA SER A 84 0.43 5.99 11.44
C SER A 84 0.99 5.79 10.03
N TYR A 85 0.92 4.59 9.46
CA TYR A 85 1.44 4.32 8.12
C TYR A 85 0.43 4.79 7.06
N PRO A 86 0.76 5.82 6.26
CA PRO A 86 -0.21 6.40 5.36
C PRO A 86 -0.31 5.59 4.06
N VAL A 87 -1.40 5.82 3.32
CA VAL A 87 -1.50 5.34 1.93
C VAL A 87 -0.55 6.18 1.08
N GLY A 88 0.43 5.54 0.46
CA GLY A 88 1.50 6.23 -0.26
C GLY A 88 0.96 7.17 -1.34
N ARG A 89 1.13 8.46 -1.10
CA ARG A 89 0.96 9.57 -2.04
C ARG A 89 2.25 10.38 -1.99
N HIS A 90 2.57 11.13 -3.04
CA HIS A 90 3.81 11.93 -3.04
C HIS A 90 3.92 12.87 -1.83
N GLU A 91 2.80 13.37 -1.29
CA GLU A 91 2.73 14.25 -0.13
C GLU A 91 3.20 13.60 1.20
N ASN A 92 3.05 12.28 1.34
CA ASN A 92 3.37 11.55 2.58
C ASN A 92 4.55 10.58 2.43
N TRP A 93 5.31 10.72 1.34
CA TRP A 93 6.42 9.85 1.00
C TRP A 93 7.51 9.80 2.07
N THR A 94 7.81 10.94 2.70
CA THR A 94 8.80 11.03 3.78
C THR A 94 8.37 10.21 5.01
N VAL A 95 7.07 10.19 5.31
CA VAL A 95 6.50 9.39 6.39
C VAL A 95 6.57 7.90 6.04
N CYS A 96 6.19 7.51 4.81
CA CYS A 96 6.36 6.13 4.36
C CYS A 96 7.83 5.68 4.47
N GLN A 97 8.78 6.52 4.03
CA GLN A 97 10.20 6.22 4.09
C GLN A 97 10.69 6.00 5.53
N ALA A 98 10.31 6.88 6.46
CA ALA A 98 10.69 6.76 7.86
C ALA A 98 10.08 5.51 8.52
N LEU A 99 8.83 5.18 8.19
CA LEU A 99 8.10 4.06 8.80
C LEU A 99 8.35 2.71 8.13
N PHE A 100 8.89 2.68 6.91
CA PHE A 100 9.06 1.44 6.16
C PHE A 100 9.92 0.39 6.86
N PRO A 101 11.08 0.71 7.49
CA PRO A 101 11.83 -0.27 8.26
C PRO A 101 11.01 -0.92 9.38
N HIS A 102 10.07 -0.19 9.98
CA HIS A 102 9.16 -0.73 10.98
C HIS A 102 8.08 -1.62 10.35
N ALA A 103 7.54 -1.23 9.20
CA ALA A 103 6.62 -2.08 8.44
C ALA A 103 7.28 -3.41 8.02
N GLN A 104 8.57 -3.42 7.69
CA GLN A 104 9.33 -4.65 7.46
C GLN A 104 9.37 -5.56 8.69
N VAL A 105 9.56 -5.00 9.88
CA VAL A 105 9.47 -5.78 11.14
C VAL A 105 8.05 -6.32 11.35
N ALA A 106 7.02 -5.59 10.93
CA ALA A 106 5.63 -6.01 11.09
C ALA A 106 5.31 -7.32 10.36
N VAL A 107 6.01 -7.67 9.27
CA VAL A 107 5.87 -8.96 8.57
C VAL A 107 6.03 -10.14 9.55
N GLY A 108 6.98 -10.07 10.47
CA GLY A 108 7.21 -11.09 11.51
C GLY A 108 6.27 -11.01 12.73
N CYS A 109 5.38 -10.03 12.76
CA CYS A 109 4.50 -9.73 13.90
C CYS A 109 3.02 -10.06 13.63
N ARG A 110 2.74 -11.13 12.88
CA ARG A 110 1.36 -11.58 12.62
C ARG A 110 0.58 -11.77 13.94
N PRO A 111 -0.51 -11.02 14.16
CA PRO A 111 -1.35 -11.15 15.35
C PRO A 111 -2.34 -12.32 15.22
N THR A 112 -3.05 -12.62 16.32
CA THR A 112 -4.03 -13.72 16.37
C THR A 112 -5.47 -13.25 16.35
N GLU A 113 -5.77 -12.06 16.92
CA GLU A 113 -7.11 -11.51 16.91
C GLU A 113 -7.51 -10.99 15.52
N ALA A 114 -8.74 -11.28 15.07
CA ALA A 114 -9.21 -10.95 13.72
C ALA A 114 -9.07 -9.45 13.38
N LYS A 115 -9.44 -8.54 14.29
CA LYS A 115 -9.30 -7.09 14.08
C LYS A 115 -7.85 -6.66 13.92
N ALA A 116 -6.96 -7.23 14.72
CA ALA A 116 -5.53 -6.95 14.60
C ALA A 116 -4.94 -7.55 13.32
N VAL A 117 -5.44 -8.70 12.85
CA VAL A 117 -5.04 -9.29 11.56
C VAL A 117 -5.45 -8.39 10.39
N GLU A 118 -6.61 -7.76 10.47
CA GLU A 118 -7.05 -6.78 9.46
C GLU A 118 -6.15 -5.54 9.43
N ALA A 119 -5.84 -4.96 10.60
CA ALA A 119 -4.89 -3.85 10.71
C ALA A 119 -3.49 -4.25 10.21
N TRP A 120 -3.05 -5.47 10.52
CA TRP A 120 -1.78 -6.03 10.02
C TRP A 120 -1.77 -6.11 8.50
N ALA A 121 -2.83 -6.64 7.90
CA ALA A 121 -2.97 -6.73 6.46
C ALA A 121 -3.00 -5.33 5.81
N SER A 122 -3.65 -4.35 6.45
CA SER A 122 -3.67 -2.95 6.02
C SER A 122 -2.27 -2.34 6.00
N VAL A 123 -1.48 -2.50 7.07
CA VAL A 123 -0.07 -2.03 7.11
C VAL A 123 0.74 -2.64 5.98
N LEU A 124 0.66 -3.97 5.80
CA LEU A 124 1.42 -4.66 4.78
C LEU A 124 0.98 -4.28 3.36
N PHE A 125 -0.31 -4.07 3.14
CA PHE A 125 -0.83 -3.58 1.86
C PHE A 125 -0.25 -2.20 1.50
N LYS A 126 -0.27 -1.25 2.46
CA LYS A 126 0.28 0.10 2.26
C LYS A 126 1.80 0.06 2.07
N ALA A 127 2.50 -0.77 2.83
CA ALA A 127 3.96 -0.91 2.75
C ALA A 127 4.41 -1.63 1.46
N ALA A 128 3.64 -2.61 0.98
CA ALA A 128 3.90 -3.30 -0.29
C ALA A 128 3.89 -2.32 -1.47
N TRP A 129 2.91 -1.42 -1.49
CA TRP A 129 2.83 -0.37 -2.52
C TRP A 129 4.09 0.50 -2.51
N TYR A 130 4.45 1.05 -1.34
CA TYR A 130 5.65 1.87 -1.20
C TYR A 130 6.93 1.12 -1.59
N ALA A 131 7.05 -0.15 -1.20
CA ALA A 131 8.19 -0.99 -1.57
C ALA A 131 8.29 -1.18 -3.08
N SER A 132 7.17 -1.36 -3.78
CA SER A 132 7.13 -1.50 -5.23
C SER A 132 7.64 -0.25 -5.93
N GLU A 133 7.15 0.93 -5.52
CA GLU A 133 7.57 2.21 -6.09
C GLU A 133 9.05 2.51 -5.84
N MET A 134 9.62 2.02 -4.74
CA MET A 134 11.05 2.11 -4.44
C MET A 134 11.90 1.04 -5.13
N GLY A 135 11.30 0.15 -5.93
CA GLY A 135 11.99 -0.95 -6.60
C GLY A 135 12.39 -2.12 -5.71
N MET A 136 11.88 -2.18 -4.48
CA MET A 136 12.12 -3.27 -3.52
C MET A 136 11.11 -4.41 -3.74
N TYR A 137 11.15 -5.01 -4.92
CA TYR A 137 10.08 -5.90 -5.38
C TYR A 137 9.90 -7.19 -4.56
N ASP A 138 10.98 -7.77 -4.04
CA ASP A 138 10.90 -8.97 -3.19
C ASP A 138 10.13 -8.68 -1.90
N ALA A 139 10.44 -7.55 -1.25
CA ALA A 139 9.74 -7.12 -0.05
C ALA A 139 8.27 -6.75 -0.36
N ALA A 140 8.04 -6.07 -1.48
CA ALA A 140 6.69 -5.74 -1.94
C ALA A 140 5.83 -6.99 -2.15
N GLN A 141 6.40 -8.04 -2.77
CA GLN A 141 5.70 -9.29 -3.02
C GLN A 141 5.39 -10.02 -1.71
N GLU A 142 6.36 -10.13 -0.80
CA GLU A 142 6.15 -10.77 0.50
C GLU A 142 5.04 -10.06 1.30
N MET A 143 5.09 -8.73 1.38
CA MET A 143 4.08 -7.95 2.09
C MET A 143 2.71 -8.06 1.43
N GLY A 144 2.64 -7.97 0.09
CA GLY A 144 1.41 -8.08 -0.68
C GLY A 144 0.75 -9.46 -0.54
N GLN A 145 1.54 -10.54 -0.60
CA GLN A 145 1.06 -11.90 -0.42
C GLN A 145 0.50 -12.11 1.00
N ASN A 146 1.23 -11.67 2.01
CA ASN A 146 0.78 -11.75 3.40
C ASN A 146 -0.51 -10.97 3.66
N ALA A 147 -0.63 -9.76 3.09
CA ALA A 147 -1.84 -8.94 3.17
C ALA A 147 -3.04 -9.63 2.51
N LEU A 148 -2.83 -10.20 1.31
CA LEU A 148 -3.86 -10.92 0.57
C LEU A 148 -4.34 -12.15 1.36
N GLU A 149 -3.43 -13.02 1.82
CA GLU A 149 -3.79 -14.22 2.58
C GLU A 149 -4.56 -13.90 3.87
N ALA A 150 -4.16 -12.82 4.56
CA ALA A 150 -4.87 -12.38 5.76
C ALA A 150 -6.29 -11.91 5.42
N ARG A 151 -6.46 -11.08 4.40
CA ARG A 151 -7.79 -10.55 3.98
C ARG A 151 -8.70 -11.64 3.41
N GLU A 152 -8.15 -12.61 2.67
CA GLU A 152 -8.93 -13.77 2.23
C GLU A 152 -9.47 -14.59 3.41
N ALA A 153 -8.64 -14.78 4.44
CA ALA A 153 -9.03 -15.53 5.63
C ALA A 153 -10.03 -14.79 6.53
N THR A 154 -9.95 -13.46 6.62
CA THR A 154 -10.79 -12.66 7.53
C THR A 154 -12.02 -12.05 6.87
N LEU A 155 -11.89 -11.55 5.64
CA LEU A 155 -12.93 -10.80 4.92
C LEU A 155 -13.57 -11.63 3.79
N GLY A 156 -12.87 -12.65 3.30
CA GLY A 156 -13.30 -13.49 2.19
C GLY A 156 -12.77 -13.05 0.83
N LEU A 157 -12.95 -13.90 -0.18
CA LEU A 157 -12.31 -13.77 -1.50
C LEU A 157 -12.82 -12.58 -2.34
N GLU A 158 -14.07 -12.17 -2.13
CA GLU A 158 -14.77 -11.14 -2.93
C GLU A 158 -14.90 -9.80 -2.19
N HIS A 159 -14.32 -9.68 -0.99
CA HIS A 159 -14.34 -8.41 -0.26
C HIS A 159 -13.54 -7.33 -1.01
N PRO A 160 -14.00 -6.07 -1.07
CA PRO A 160 -13.30 -5.00 -1.77
C PRO A 160 -11.81 -4.87 -1.39
N ASP A 161 -11.48 -4.93 -0.10
CA ASP A 161 -10.07 -4.88 0.35
C ASP A 161 -9.24 -6.10 -0.07
N THR A 162 -9.87 -7.28 -0.16
CA THR A 162 -9.21 -8.48 -0.69
C THR A 162 -8.91 -8.28 -2.17
N LEU A 163 -9.87 -7.80 -2.96
CA LEU A 163 -9.69 -7.52 -4.38
C LEU A 163 -8.65 -6.42 -4.63
N ALA A 164 -8.63 -5.38 -3.79
CA ALA A 164 -7.57 -4.36 -3.83
C ALA A 164 -6.18 -4.97 -3.58
N SER A 165 -6.07 -5.95 -2.68
CA SER A 165 -4.82 -6.67 -2.41
C SER A 165 -4.40 -7.55 -3.58
N VAL A 166 -5.35 -8.21 -4.23
CA VAL A 166 -5.10 -8.98 -5.47
C VAL A 166 -4.55 -8.04 -6.55
N SER A 167 -5.17 -6.89 -6.78
CA SER A 167 -4.69 -5.90 -7.76
C SER A 167 -3.30 -5.37 -7.41
N ASN A 168 -3.03 -5.03 -6.15
CA ASN A 168 -1.72 -4.55 -5.71
C ASN A 168 -0.63 -5.62 -5.93
N LEU A 169 -0.89 -6.87 -5.57
CA LEU A 169 0.03 -7.97 -5.85
C LEU A 169 0.26 -8.15 -7.37
N GLY A 170 -0.78 -7.97 -8.19
CA GLY A 170 -0.67 -7.96 -9.65
C GLY A 170 0.32 -6.91 -10.16
N LEU A 171 0.23 -5.66 -9.67
CA LEU A 171 1.15 -4.57 -10.03
C LEU A 171 2.59 -4.86 -9.59
N VAL A 172 2.77 -5.45 -8.41
CA VAL A 172 4.10 -5.86 -7.92
C VAL A 172 4.71 -6.93 -8.82
N LEU A 173 3.92 -7.92 -9.25
CA LEU A 173 4.36 -8.99 -10.15
C LEU A 173 4.68 -8.45 -11.55
N GLU A 174 3.88 -7.51 -12.06
CA GLU A 174 4.15 -6.81 -13.32
C GLU A 174 5.49 -6.06 -13.26
N SER A 175 5.75 -5.35 -12.17
CA SER A 175 7.01 -4.62 -11.96
C SER A 175 8.24 -5.54 -11.90
N GLN A 176 8.04 -6.82 -11.57
CA GLN A 176 9.08 -7.85 -11.63
C GLN A 176 9.21 -8.53 -13.01
N GLY A 177 8.36 -8.17 -13.97
CA GLY A 177 8.29 -8.83 -15.28
C GLY A 177 7.61 -10.20 -15.27
N LYS A 178 6.88 -10.55 -14.19
CA LYS A 178 6.12 -11.81 -14.08
C LYS A 178 4.70 -11.63 -14.66
N TYR A 179 4.64 -11.33 -15.95
CA TYR A 179 3.41 -10.84 -16.57
C TYR A 179 2.25 -11.86 -16.57
N GLU A 180 2.53 -13.16 -16.71
CA GLU A 180 1.49 -14.20 -16.67
C GLU A 180 0.86 -14.33 -15.29
N GLU A 181 1.67 -14.23 -14.22
CA GLU A 181 1.17 -14.24 -12.83
C GLU A 181 0.38 -12.96 -12.54
N ALA A 182 0.87 -11.81 -13.00
CA ALA A 182 0.16 -10.53 -12.88
C ALA A 182 -1.18 -10.52 -13.61
N GLU A 183 -1.25 -11.08 -14.83
CA GLU A 183 -2.51 -11.23 -15.57
C GLU A 183 -3.52 -12.07 -14.80
N ALA A 184 -3.09 -13.20 -14.20
CA ALA A 184 -3.97 -14.02 -13.38
C ALA A 184 -4.55 -13.25 -12.19
N MET A 185 -3.74 -12.41 -11.53
CA MET A 185 -4.21 -11.54 -10.45
C MET A 185 -5.20 -10.49 -10.96
N HIS A 186 -4.89 -9.78 -12.04
CA HIS A 186 -5.78 -8.73 -12.56
C HIS A 186 -7.09 -9.28 -13.11
N ARG A 187 -7.10 -10.45 -13.75
CA ARG A 187 -8.35 -11.13 -14.16
C ARG A 187 -9.20 -11.49 -12.95
N ARG A 188 -8.59 -12.05 -11.90
CA ARG A 188 -9.29 -12.38 -10.66
C ARG A 188 -9.90 -11.13 -10.00
N ALA A 189 -9.14 -10.04 -9.92
CA ALA A 189 -9.64 -8.79 -9.36
C ALA A 189 -10.81 -8.23 -10.18
N LEU A 190 -10.70 -8.26 -11.52
CA LEU A 190 -11.75 -7.81 -12.42
C LEU A 190 -13.04 -8.64 -12.25
N GLU A 191 -12.96 -9.97 -12.27
CA GLU A 191 -14.12 -10.84 -12.08
C GLU A 191 -14.83 -10.58 -10.74
N GLY A 192 -14.05 -10.41 -9.66
CA GLY A 192 -14.60 -10.07 -8.35
C GLY A 192 -15.29 -8.71 -8.32
N SER A 193 -14.65 -7.68 -8.88
CA SER A 193 -15.21 -6.32 -8.91
C SER A 193 -16.45 -6.22 -9.80
N GLU A 194 -16.48 -6.90 -10.95
CA GLU A 194 -17.66 -6.97 -11.80
C GLU A 194 -18.86 -7.59 -11.07
N LYS A 195 -18.63 -8.66 -10.32
CA LYS A 195 -19.68 -9.34 -9.56
C LYS A 195 -20.22 -8.49 -8.41
N MET A 196 -19.35 -7.77 -7.72
CA MET A 196 -19.69 -7.06 -6.48
C MET A 196 -20.17 -5.63 -6.72
N LEU A 197 -19.53 -4.92 -7.65
CA LEU A 197 -19.71 -3.48 -7.87
C LEU A 197 -20.40 -3.18 -9.20
N GLY A 198 -20.41 -4.14 -10.12
CA GLY A 198 -20.94 -3.99 -11.47
C GLY A 198 -19.90 -3.51 -12.48
N LEU A 199 -20.26 -3.57 -13.76
CA LEU A 199 -19.35 -3.38 -14.89
C LEU A 199 -18.80 -1.95 -15.03
N GLU A 200 -19.55 -0.94 -14.58
CA GLU A 200 -19.25 0.48 -14.76
C GLU A 200 -18.72 1.15 -13.48
N HIS A 201 -18.56 0.41 -12.39
CA HIS A 201 -18.04 0.97 -11.14
C HIS A 201 -16.58 1.43 -11.32
N PRO A 202 -16.16 2.58 -10.74
CA PRO A 202 -14.79 3.08 -10.87
C PRO A 202 -13.71 2.04 -10.56
N ASP A 203 -13.85 1.27 -9.48
CA ASP A 203 -12.88 0.21 -9.13
C ASP A 203 -12.85 -0.96 -10.13
N THR A 204 -13.99 -1.29 -10.73
CA THR A 204 -14.05 -2.28 -11.83
C THR A 204 -13.31 -1.74 -13.05
N LEU A 205 -13.53 -0.48 -13.41
CA LEU A 205 -12.84 0.16 -14.54
C LEU A 205 -11.33 0.29 -14.29
N ALA A 206 -10.90 0.57 -13.05
CA ALA A 206 -9.48 0.54 -12.67
C ALA A 206 -8.87 -0.86 -12.85
N SER A 207 -9.62 -1.92 -12.51
CA SER A 207 -9.20 -3.31 -12.72
C SER A 207 -9.14 -3.67 -14.21
N VAL A 208 -10.09 -3.18 -15.04
CA VAL A 208 -10.02 -3.31 -16.51
C VAL A 208 -8.76 -2.64 -17.06
N SER A 209 -8.45 -1.42 -16.63
CA SER A 209 -7.24 -0.71 -17.06
C SER A 209 -5.97 -1.44 -16.65
N SER A 210 -5.90 -1.99 -15.43
CA SER A 210 -4.75 -2.77 -14.96
C SER A 210 -4.55 -4.05 -15.77
N LEU A 211 -5.64 -4.73 -16.14
CA LEU A 211 -5.58 -5.87 -17.05
C LEU A 211 -5.10 -5.46 -18.46
N GLY A 212 -5.51 -4.30 -18.95
CA GLY A 212 -5.01 -3.76 -20.22
C GLY A 212 -3.50 -3.54 -20.23
N LEU A 213 -2.96 -2.94 -19.17
CA LEU A 213 -1.52 -2.68 -19.02
C LEU A 213 -0.69 -3.98 -19.03
N VAL A 214 -1.08 -4.98 -18.25
CA VAL A 214 -0.33 -6.25 -18.23
C VAL A 214 -0.42 -7.01 -19.56
N LEU A 215 -1.55 -6.92 -20.27
CA LEU A 215 -1.70 -7.50 -21.61
C LEU A 215 -0.81 -6.78 -22.63
N GLU A 216 -0.69 -5.46 -22.54
CA GLU A 216 0.22 -4.66 -23.35
C GLU A 216 1.69 -5.05 -23.08
N SER A 217 2.07 -5.20 -21.81
CA SER A 217 3.41 -5.67 -21.40
C SER A 217 3.74 -7.07 -21.94
N GLN A 218 2.73 -7.93 -22.18
CA GLN A 218 2.89 -9.23 -22.84
C GLN A 218 2.90 -9.16 -24.38
N GLY A 219 2.68 -8.00 -24.98
CA GLY A 219 2.54 -7.83 -26.43
C GLY A 219 1.19 -8.31 -26.98
N LYS A 220 0.17 -8.54 -26.14
CA LYS A 220 -1.20 -8.90 -26.54
C LYS A 220 -2.01 -7.64 -26.86
N TYR A 221 -1.53 -6.86 -27.82
CA TYR A 221 -2.00 -5.48 -28.03
C TYR A 221 -3.49 -5.39 -28.41
N GLU A 222 -4.04 -6.35 -29.14
CA GLU A 222 -5.45 -6.36 -29.52
C GLU A 222 -6.38 -6.58 -28.30
N GLU A 223 -5.98 -7.47 -27.38
CA GLU A 223 -6.72 -7.67 -26.12
C GLU A 223 -6.59 -6.46 -25.20
N ALA A 224 -5.38 -5.87 -25.11
CA ALA A 224 -5.14 -4.66 -24.35
C ALA A 224 -5.97 -3.46 -24.88
N GLU A 225 -6.05 -3.28 -26.20
CA GLU A 225 -6.90 -2.25 -26.82
C GLU A 225 -8.37 -2.45 -26.45
N ALA A 226 -8.88 -3.69 -26.46
CA ALA A 226 -10.25 -3.97 -26.06
C ALA A 226 -10.50 -3.58 -24.59
N MET A 227 -9.56 -3.86 -23.69
CA MET A 227 -9.65 -3.46 -22.29
C MET A 227 -9.61 -1.93 -22.13
N HIS A 228 -8.67 -1.24 -22.77
CA HIS A 228 -8.57 0.22 -22.65
C HIS A 228 -9.76 0.96 -23.27
N ARG A 229 -10.32 0.48 -24.39
CA ARG A 229 -11.58 1.02 -24.94
C ARG A 229 -12.74 0.86 -23.96
N ARG A 230 -12.87 -0.33 -23.36
CA ARG A 230 -13.90 -0.59 -22.34
C ARG A 230 -13.74 0.34 -21.12
N ALA A 231 -12.53 0.49 -20.61
CA ALA A 231 -12.25 1.38 -19.48
C ALA A 231 -12.60 2.83 -19.83
N LEU A 232 -12.20 3.30 -21.02
CA LEU A 232 -12.49 4.63 -21.51
C LEU A 232 -14.00 4.90 -21.61
N GLU A 233 -14.76 4.02 -22.28
CA GLU A 233 -16.21 4.16 -22.42
C GLU A 233 -16.92 4.24 -21.07
N GLY A 234 -16.50 3.40 -20.11
CA GLY A 234 -17.04 3.44 -18.74
C GLY A 234 -16.69 4.72 -18.00
N SER A 235 -15.43 5.16 -18.07
CA SER A 235 -14.98 6.38 -17.38
C SER A 235 -15.63 7.64 -17.96
N GLU A 236 -15.78 7.74 -19.29
CA GLU A 236 -16.48 8.86 -19.94
C GLU A 236 -17.93 8.97 -19.46
N LYS A 237 -18.64 7.83 -19.36
CA LYS A 237 -20.03 7.79 -18.93
C LYS A 237 -20.21 8.17 -17.46
N MET A 238 -19.30 7.73 -16.60
CA MET A 238 -19.44 7.86 -15.14
C MET A 238 -18.81 9.13 -14.57
N LEU A 239 -17.66 9.53 -15.11
CA LEU A 239 -16.83 10.60 -14.55
C LEU A 239 -16.78 11.83 -15.47
N GLY A 240 -17.17 11.67 -16.73
CA GLY A 240 -17.08 12.72 -17.74
C GLY A 240 -15.77 12.70 -18.52
N LEU A 241 -15.71 13.52 -19.57
CA LEU A 241 -14.64 13.50 -20.58
C LEU A 241 -13.30 14.05 -20.06
N GLU A 242 -13.35 15.00 -19.13
CA GLU A 242 -12.18 15.74 -18.62
C GLU A 242 -11.69 15.23 -17.26
N HIS A 243 -12.34 14.21 -16.71
CA HIS A 243 -11.93 13.64 -15.44
C HIS A 243 -10.54 12.97 -15.56
N PRO A 244 -9.64 13.12 -14.57
CA PRO A 244 -8.28 12.57 -14.64
C PRO A 244 -8.21 11.07 -14.96
N ALA A 245 -9.10 10.26 -14.38
CA ALA A 245 -9.18 8.82 -14.68
C ALA A 245 -9.61 8.54 -16.13
N THR A 246 -10.48 9.36 -16.73
CA THR A 246 -10.86 9.25 -18.14
C THR A 246 -9.66 9.59 -19.04
N LEU A 247 -8.94 10.67 -18.73
CA LEU A 247 -7.75 11.08 -19.48
C LEU A 247 -6.60 10.06 -19.37
N ALA A 248 -6.47 9.38 -18.23
CA ALA A 248 -5.55 8.25 -18.08
C ALA A 248 -5.94 7.09 -19.01
N SER A 249 -7.22 6.70 -19.06
CA SER A 249 -7.71 5.68 -20.00
C SER A 249 -7.49 6.07 -21.48
N VAL A 250 -7.66 7.36 -21.84
CA VAL A 250 -7.33 7.87 -23.20
C VAL A 250 -5.84 7.69 -23.49
N SER A 251 -4.96 8.01 -22.53
CA SER A 251 -3.51 7.90 -22.70
C SER A 251 -3.04 6.44 -22.85
N ASN A 252 -3.62 5.53 -22.07
CA ASN A 252 -3.35 4.10 -22.19
C ASN A 252 -3.83 3.55 -23.53
N LEU A 253 -5.00 3.98 -24.01
CA LEU A 253 -5.47 3.64 -25.35
C LEU A 253 -4.54 4.19 -26.45
N GLY A 254 -4.00 5.39 -26.29
CA GLY A 254 -3.00 5.94 -27.21
C GLY A 254 -1.74 5.07 -27.28
N SER A 255 -1.23 4.65 -26.12
CA SER A 255 0.00 3.83 -26.00
C SER A 255 -0.15 2.48 -26.69
N VAL A 256 -1.25 1.76 -26.45
CA VAL A 256 -1.48 0.47 -27.10
C VAL A 256 -1.67 0.60 -28.62
N LEU A 257 -2.30 1.70 -29.09
CA LEU A 257 -2.44 1.98 -30.51
C LEU A 257 -1.09 2.29 -31.18
N GLU A 258 -0.19 2.99 -30.47
CA GLU A 258 1.18 3.23 -30.93
C GLU A 258 1.95 1.91 -31.07
N ASN A 259 1.84 1.03 -30.08
CA ASN A 259 2.47 -0.30 -30.10
C ASN A 259 1.94 -1.20 -31.23
N GLN A 260 0.70 -0.99 -31.68
CA GLN A 260 0.15 -1.64 -32.88
C GLN A 260 0.55 -0.96 -34.21
N GLY A 261 1.27 0.17 -34.17
CA GLY A 261 1.62 0.96 -35.35
C GLY A 261 0.48 1.82 -35.91
N LYS A 262 -0.62 1.99 -35.17
CA LYS A 262 -1.77 2.84 -35.53
C LYS A 262 -1.51 4.30 -35.16
N TYR A 263 -0.38 4.85 -35.60
CA TYR A 263 0.14 6.15 -35.14
C TYR A 263 -0.84 7.32 -35.27
N LYS A 264 -1.67 7.36 -36.32
CA LYS A 264 -2.66 8.43 -36.50
C LYS A 264 -3.77 8.40 -35.43
N GLU A 265 -4.19 7.21 -35.03
CA GLU A 265 -5.21 7.05 -33.98
C GLU A 265 -4.58 7.32 -32.60
N ALA A 266 -3.35 6.84 -32.37
CA ALA A 266 -2.59 7.13 -31.16
C ALA A 266 -2.37 8.65 -30.97
N GLU A 267 -1.95 9.36 -32.02
CA GLU A 267 -1.78 10.81 -31.99
C GLU A 267 -3.09 11.54 -31.62
N ALA A 268 -4.22 11.08 -32.16
CA ALA A 268 -5.52 11.65 -31.82
C ALA A 268 -5.87 11.44 -30.34
N MET A 269 -5.57 10.25 -29.77
CA MET A 269 -5.78 9.97 -28.35
C MET A 269 -4.86 10.82 -27.47
N HIS A 270 -3.56 10.88 -27.74
CA HIS A 270 -2.63 11.68 -26.95
C HIS A 270 -2.95 13.18 -27.02
N ARG A 271 -3.32 13.71 -28.20
CA ARG A 271 -3.76 15.10 -28.33
C ARG A 271 -5.00 15.37 -27.46
N ARG A 272 -5.97 14.45 -27.48
CA ARG A 272 -7.17 14.56 -26.66
C ARG A 272 -6.84 14.55 -25.16
N ALA A 273 -5.94 13.66 -24.71
CA ALA A 273 -5.51 13.60 -23.33
C ALA A 273 -4.80 14.91 -22.89
N LEU A 274 -3.96 15.47 -23.75
CA LEU A 274 -3.27 16.73 -23.52
C LEU A 274 -4.25 17.90 -23.41
N GLU A 275 -5.14 18.06 -24.40
CA GLU A 275 -6.15 19.14 -24.41
C GLU A 275 -7.08 19.08 -23.18
N GLY A 276 -7.46 17.87 -22.75
CA GLY A 276 -8.26 17.70 -21.53
C GLY A 276 -7.50 18.06 -20.26
N SER A 277 -6.21 17.70 -20.19
CA SER A 277 -5.36 18.01 -19.04
C SER A 277 -5.08 19.52 -18.94
N GLU A 278 -4.82 20.19 -20.06
CA GLU A 278 -4.61 21.64 -20.12
C GLU A 278 -5.83 22.41 -19.59
N LYS A 279 -7.04 22.05 -20.04
CA LYS A 279 -8.28 22.68 -19.55
C LYS A 279 -8.50 22.48 -18.05
N SER A 280 -8.14 21.31 -17.51
CA SER A 280 -8.28 21.04 -16.09
C SER A 280 -7.32 21.85 -15.20
N LEU A 281 -6.26 22.42 -15.79
CA LEU A 281 -5.22 23.20 -15.11
C LEU A 281 -5.40 24.71 -15.27
N GLU A 282 -6.25 25.17 -16.19
CA GLU A 282 -6.61 26.60 -16.32
C GLU A 282 -7.61 26.97 -15.20
N PRO A 283 -7.28 27.89 -14.27
CA PRO A 283 -8.26 28.37 -13.30
C PRO A 283 -9.34 29.21 -14.00
N GLU A 284 -10.61 28.95 -13.67
CA GLU A 284 -11.76 29.82 -14.01
C GLU A 284 -11.60 31.25 -13.47
#